data_AF-A0A1Z5KL93-F1
#
_entry.id   AF-A0A1Z5KL93-F1
#
_cell.length_a   1.000
_cell.length_b   1.000
_cell.length_c   1.000
_cell.angle_alpha   90.00
_cell.angle_beta   90.00
_cell.angle_gamma   90.00
#
_symmetry.space_group_name_H-M   'P 1'
#
loop_
_entity.id
_entity.type
_entity.pdbx_description
1 polymer ?
#
loop_
_entity_poly.entity_id
_entity_poly.type
_entity_poly.pdbx_seq_one_letter_code
_entity_poly.pdbx_strand_id
1 'polypeptide(L)'
;MWNALLLLILWVAPAAAQYNCDAGCSLDPALMGQPVCGSDGISYANGCLAFCQGVKFTAGSCGGEGDRLEQIDLSGQTEVITREIMSRFAKESFRFVTKEIDFSRDPIRDFIHNSNVFSSSVSPDGFDTVRVTSEGYKFISKVKSFAKIQGPTPSYEGRIAENQPRLRKRKLVVIGEDTRTMVPDSTIFPYRTMGGLDFDFSDSGCTLTMISPTSGITAAHCLYDRAAKMTFNVTRFAPGRFYDPGQIDNTTEPFGTWDVDYTSYFKGWEESGNEIYDMGVVTFKKRRRRFLGIFSVYPGEFVGYLSIDRVGEDNSNVTDARFSNMTITGYPYDMKHKMITTGLCPNAPFSTKPKYIYHTCDTMPGMSGAATLTNDNKVLGVHNGAHNNPIAPGRVNGATVLTPEYFDIVSSWAGLTSQAPQTCTCAEFGSRRIARLICNLRNFGACLGR
;
A
#
# COMPACT_ATOMS: atom_id res chain seq x y z
N MET A 1 -49.36 30.06 -58.75
CA MET A 1 -48.36 30.47 -57.74
C MET A 1 -48.33 29.39 -56.67
N TRP A 2 -47.12 28.91 -56.33
CA TRP A 2 -46.66 28.23 -55.11
C TRP A 2 -45.77 27.03 -55.47
N ASN A 3 -44.48 27.33 -55.68
CA ASN A 3 -43.40 26.36 -55.64
C ASN A 3 -43.16 25.99 -54.17
N ALA A 4 -43.41 24.72 -53.82
CA ALA A 4 -43.03 24.19 -52.51
C ALA A 4 -41.52 23.91 -52.51
N LEU A 5 -40.77 24.75 -51.79
CA LEU A 5 -39.35 24.56 -51.53
C LEU A 5 -39.19 23.52 -50.41
N LEU A 6 -38.76 22.30 -50.74
CA LEU A 6 -38.38 21.28 -49.77
C LEU A 6 -37.01 21.65 -49.17
N LEU A 7 -37.02 22.17 -47.94
CA LEU A 7 -35.82 22.37 -47.12
C LEU A 7 -35.40 21.03 -46.50
N LEU A 8 -34.40 20.40 -47.10
CA LEU A 8 -33.64 19.29 -46.50
C LEU A 8 -32.78 19.84 -45.36
N ILE A 9 -33.25 19.65 -44.13
CA ILE A 9 -32.45 19.90 -42.92
C ILE A 9 -31.47 18.73 -42.79
N LEU A 10 -30.24 18.94 -43.24
CA LEU A 10 -29.10 18.06 -42.95
C LEU A 10 -28.82 18.10 -41.44
N TRP A 11 -29.22 17.05 -40.73
CA TRP A 11 -28.75 16.78 -39.38
C TRP A 11 -27.25 16.43 -39.46
N VAL A 12 -26.39 17.41 -39.23
CA VAL A 12 -24.97 17.16 -38.98
C VAL A 12 -24.88 16.63 -37.55
N ALA A 13 -24.84 15.29 -37.40
CA ALA A 13 -24.41 14.71 -36.13
C ALA A 13 -22.99 15.22 -35.84
N PRO A 14 -22.69 15.78 -34.66
CA PRO A 14 -21.33 16.15 -34.32
C PRO A 14 -20.49 14.87 -34.38
N ALA A 15 -19.48 14.85 -35.25
CA ALA A 15 -18.50 13.79 -35.26
C ALA A 15 -17.86 13.78 -33.87
N ALA A 16 -18.15 12.75 -33.06
CA ALA A 16 -17.43 12.52 -31.83
C ALA A 16 -15.94 12.45 -32.22
N ALA A 17 -15.13 13.38 -31.71
CA ALA A 17 -13.69 13.34 -31.93
C ALA A 17 -13.19 11.95 -31.50
N GLN A 18 -12.82 11.13 -32.47
CA GLN A 18 -12.40 9.76 -32.21
C GLN A 18 -10.92 9.80 -31.82
N TYR A 19 -10.63 9.62 -30.54
CA TYR A 19 -9.25 9.61 -30.05
C TYR A 19 -8.47 8.43 -30.65
N ASN A 20 -7.24 8.67 -31.10
CA ASN A 20 -6.35 7.62 -31.58
C ASN A 20 -5.55 7.02 -30.40
N CYS A 21 -6.07 5.93 -29.83
CA CYS A 21 -5.47 5.28 -28.67
C CYS A 21 -4.12 4.60 -28.94
N ASP A 22 -3.76 4.38 -30.21
CA ASP A 22 -2.47 3.81 -30.57
C ASP A 22 -1.38 4.90 -30.62
N ALA A 23 -1.76 6.16 -30.84
CA ALA A 23 -0.87 7.31 -30.67
C ALA A 23 -0.67 7.71 -29.19
N GLY A 24 -1.57 7.28 -28.30
CA GLY A 24 -1.56 7.63 -26.88
C GLY A 24 -2.24 8.96 -26.57
N CYS A 25 -2.28 9.31 -25.28
CA CYS A 25 -2.95 10.51 -24.77
C CYS A 25 -1.94 11.48 -24.16
N SER A 26 -2.00 12.76 -24.53
CA SER A 26 -1.28 13.81 -23.79
C SER A 26 -2.01 14.14 -22.48
N LEU A 27 -1.27 14.60 -21.47
CA LEU A 27 -1.84 15.16 -20.25
C LEU A 27 -2.03 16.68 -20.34
N ASP A 28 -1.52 17.34 -21.38
CA ASP A 28 -1.67 18.79 -21.55
C ASP A 28 -3.15 19.16 -21.81
N PRO A 29 -3.79 19.95 -20.93
CA PRO A 29 -5.20 20.33 -21.09
C PRO A 29 -5.44 21.19 -22.33
N ALA A 30 -4.42 21.89 -22.86
CA ALA A 30 -4.53 22.63 -24.11
C ALA A 30 -4.65 21.69 -25.33
N LEU A 31 -4.12 20.47 -25.25
CA LEU A 31 -4.16 19.48 -26.32
C LEU A 31 -5.33 18.50 -26.20
N MET A 32 -5.64 18.07 -24.97
CA MET A 32 -6.61 16.99 -24.73
C MET A 32 -7.89 17.42 -24.00
N GLY A 33 -7.98 18.70 -23.61
CA GLY A 33 -9.15 19.27 -22.96
C GLY A 33 -9.16 19.09 -21.44
N GLN A 34 -10.29 19.45 -20.83
CA GLN A 34 -10.51 19.45 -19.39
C GLN A 34 -10.88 18.06 -18.84
N PRO A 35 -10.85 17.87 -17.50
CA PRO A 35 -11.28 16.64 -16.86
C PRO A 35 -12.70 16.20 -17.22
N VAL A 36 -12.93 14.87 -17.18
CA VAL A 36 -14.20 14.23 -17.51
C VAL A 36 -14.61 13.22 -16.45
N CYS A 37 -15.92 13.00 -16.31
CA CYS A 37 -16.49 12.01 -15.40
C CYS A 37 -16.87 10.78 -16.21
N GLY A 38 -16.22 9.65 -15.92
CA GLY A 38 -16.54 8.38 -16.53
C GLY A 38 -17.87 7.80 -16.04
N SER A 39 -18.48 6.94 -16.85
CA SER A 39 -19.70 6.20 -16.50
C SER A 39 -19.49 5.17 -15.38
N ASP A 40 -18.23 4.89 -15.05
CA ASP A 40 -17.79 4.13 -13.86
C ASP A 40 -17.74 5.00 -12.58
N GLY A 41 -18.01 6.30 -12.72
CA GLY A 41 -17.95 7.29 -11.65
C GLY A 41 -16.51 7.58 -11.21
N ILE A 42 -15.53 7.41 -12.08
CA ILE A 42 -14.13 7.81 -11.87
C ILE A 42 -13.85 9.06 -12.70
N SER A 43 -13.17 10.05 -12.11
CA SER A 43 -12.70 11.23 -12.82
C SER A 43 -11.40 10.94 -13.57
N TYR A 44 -11.32 11.35 -14.83
CA TYR A 44 -10.13 11.21 -15.68
C TYR A 44 -9.61 12.61 -16.05
N ALA A 45 -8.29 12.78 -16.15
CA ALA A 45 -7.69 14.08 -16.47
C ALA A 45 -8.17 14.65 -17.82
N ASN A 46 -8.60 13.79 -18.75
CA ASN A 46 -9.25 14.21 -20.00
C ASN A 46 -10.05 13.06 -20.65
N GLY A 47 -10.80 13.40 -21.70
CA GLY A 47 -11.62 12.46 -22.48
C GLY A 47 -10.84 11.34 -23.19
N CYS A 48 -9.59 11.58 -23.59
CA CYS A 48 -8.75 10.58 -24.25
C CYS A 48 -8.49 9.40 -23.31
N LEU A 49 -8.12 9.68 -22.05
CA LEU A 49 -7.85 8.66 -21.04
C LEU A 49 -9.08 7.79 -20.76
N ALA A 50 -10.26 8.39 -20.62
CA ALA A 50 -11.51 7.65 -20.42
C ALA A 50 -11.84 6.80 -21.66
N PHE A 51 -11.81 7.40 -22.85
CA PHE A 51 -12.14 6.73 -24.10
C PHE A 51 -11.23 5.54 -24.40
N CYS A 52 -9.91 5.70 -24.25
CA CYS A 52 -8.94 4.66 -24.57
C CYS A 52 -8.93 3.49 -23.58
N GLN A 53 -9.56 3.67 -22.42
CA GLN A 53 -9.84 2.62 -21.44
C GLN A 53 -11.26 2.04 -21.58
N GLY A 54 -12.00 2.44 -22.62
CA GLY A 54 -13.34 1.91 -22.93
C GLY A 54 -14.46 2.50 -22.07
N VAL A 55 -14.23 3.66 -21.46
CA VAL A 55 -15.16 4.30 -20.53
C VAL A 55 -15.89 5.43 -21.25
N LYS A 56 -17.23 5.39 -21.24
CA LYS A 56 -18.06 6.52 -21.69
C LYS A 56 -17.96 7.64 -20.65
N PHE A 57 -18.03 8.89 -21.05
CA PHE A 57 -17.86 10.00 -20.12
C PHE A 57 -18.74 11.20 -20.45
N THR A 58 -18.89 12.08 -19.46
CA THR A 58 -19.48 13.42 -19.59
C THR A 58 -18.42 14.47 -19.24
N ALA A 59 -18.60 15.70 -19.73
CA ALA A 59 -17.71 16.80 -19.39
C ALA A 59 -17.76 17.12 -17.88
N GLY A 60 -16.61 17.48 -17.30
CA GLY A 60 -16.45 17.79 -15.88
C GLY A 60 -16.21 16.55 -15.02
N SER A 61 -15.50 16.71 -13.90
CA SER A 61 -15.18 15.63 -12.95
C SER A 61 -16.40 15.08 -12.21
N CYS A 62 -16.29 13.86 -11.67
CA CYS A 62 -17.37 13.23 -10.91
C CYS A 62 -17.54 13.88 -9.53
N GLY A 63 -18.79 14.12 -9.10
CA GLY A 63 -19.14 14.39 -7.69
C GLY A 63 -18.42 15.56 -7.00
N GLY A 64 -17.89 16.54 -7.72
CA GLY A 64 -17.12 17.65 -7.14
C GLY A 64 -15.62 17.37 -6.95
N GLU A 65 -15.08 16.26 -7.47
CA GLU A 65 -13.62 15.99 -7.54
C GLU A 65 -12.85 16.94 -8.46
N GLY A 66 -13.54 17.89 -9.10
CA GLY A 66 -12.97 18.94 -9.97
C GLY A 66 -11.76 19.60 -9.32
N ASP A 67 -11.88 19.97 -8.05
CA ASP A 67 -10.84 20.67 -7.30
C ASP A 67 -9.49 19.94 -7.22
N ARG A 68 -9.42 18.62 -7.40
CA ARG A 68 -8.15 17.86 -7.27
C ARG A 68 -7.43 17.67 -8.60
N LEU A 69 -8.15 17.30 -9.66
CA LEU A 69 -7.54 17.15 -10.99
C LEU A 69 -7.30 18.51 -11.65
N GLU A 70 -8.12 19.53 -11.35
CA GLU A 70 -7.93 20.89 -11.84
C GLU A 70 -6.76 21.62 -11.15
N GLN A 71 -6.29 21.13 -9.98
CA GLN A 71 -5.17 21.71 -9.25
C GLN A 71 -3.79 21.30 -9.78
N ILE A 72 -3.69 20.23 -10.58
CA ILE A 72 -2.41 19.77 -11.13
C ILE A 72 -2.14 20.55 -12.43
N ASP A 73 -1.14 21.43 -12.42
CA ASP A 73 -0.70 22.14 -13.62
C ASP A 73 0.04 21.17 -14.57
N LEU A 74 -0.73 20.58 -15.49
CA LEU A 74 -0.24 19.70 -16.55
C LEU A 74 0.11 20.48 -17.84
N SER A 75 0.10 21.81 -17.82
CA SER A 75 0.34 22.61 -19.03
C SER A 75 1.79 22.47 -19.52
N GLY A 76 1.97 22.26 -20.83
CA GLY A 76 3.29 22.03 -21.42
C GLY A 76 3.90 20.65 -21.14
N GLN A 77 3.15 19.72 -20.52
CA GLN A 77 3.59 18.33 -20.34
C GLN A 77 3.68 17.61 -21.68
N THR A 78 4.87 17.12 -22.00
CA THR A 78 5.17 16.49 -23.31
C THR A 78 5.07 14.97 -23.29
N GLU A 79 4.84 14.37 -22.13
CA GLU A 79 4.72 12.92 -22.00
C GLU A 79 3.44 12.42 -22.66
N VAL A 80 3.58 11.34 -23.43
CA VAL A 80 2.49 10.65 -24.09
C VAL A 80 2.16 9.38 -23.30
N ILE A 81 0.94 9.34 -22.75
CA ILE A 81 0.42 8.19 -22.03
C ILE A 81 -0.01 7.12 -23.03
N THR A 82 0.77 6.06 -23.09
CA THR A 82 0.53 4.94 -24.02
C THR A 82 -0.54 3.98 -23.50
N ARG A 83 -1.05 3.13 -24.38
CA ARG A 83 -1.96 2.03 -24.01
C ARG A 83 -1.32 1.08 -22.99
N GLU A 84 -0.01 0.86 -23.05
CA GLU A 84 0.71 0.03 -22.09
C GLU A 84 0.66 0.64 -20.68
N ILE A 85 0.91 1.95 -20.55
CA ILE A 85 0.78 2.66 -19.27
C ILE A 85 -0.65 2.55 -18.74
N MET A 86 -1.64 2.87 -19.57
CA MET A 86 -3.06 2.83 -19.17
C MET A 86 -3.50 1.43 -18.73
N SER A 87 -3.00 0.38 -19.39
CA SER A 87 -3.43 -1.00 -19.16
C SER A 87 -2.60 -1.78 -18.13
N ARG A 88 -1.53 -1.19 -17.58
CA ARG A 88 -0.59 -1.84 -16.64
C ARG A 88 -1.28 -2.65 -15.55
N PHE A 89 -2.36 -2.11 -14.97
CA PHE A 89 -3.12 -2.72 -13.87
C PHE A 89 -4.58 -3.06 -14.24
N ALA A 90 -4.92 -3.07 -15.54
CA ALA A 90 -6.31 -3.26 -15.98
C ALA A 90 -6.91 -4.61 -15.55
N LYS A 91 -6.07 -5.66 -15.40
CA LYS A 91 -6.49 -6.99 -14.92
C LYS A 91 -6.91 -7.01 -13.44
N GLU A 92 -6.46 -6.02 -12.68
CA GLU A 92 -6.81 -5.80 -11.27
C GLU A 92 -7.94 -4.75 -11.14
N SER A 93 -8.64 -4.47 -12.24
CA SER A 93 -9.73 -3.49 -12.34
C SER A 93 -9.33 -2.03 -12.10
N PHE A 94 -8.03 -1.72 -12.09
CA PHE A 94 -7.55 -0.35 -12.05
C PHE A 94 -7.72 0.35 -13.41
N ARG A 95 -7.91 1.67 -13.32
CA ARG A 95 -7.98 2.61 -14.44
C ARG A 95 -6.97 3.72 -14.23
N PHE A 96 -6.17 4.02 -15.24
CA PHE A 96 -5.28 5.17 -15.21
C PHE A 96 -6.09 6.46 -15.25
N VAL A 97 -5.80 7.41 -14.37
CA VAL A 97 -6.58 8.65 -14.27
C VAL A 97 -5.75 9.91 -14.55
N THR A 98 -4.49 9.94 -14.11
CA THR A 98 -3.58 11.08 -14.29
C THR A 98 -2.14 10.69 -13.91
N LYS A 99 -1.21 11.65 -13.98
CA LYS A 99 0.14 11.58 -13.39
C LYS A 99 0.33 12.70 -12.37
N GLU A 100 0.88 12.36 -11.22
CA GLU A 100 1.32 13.29 -10.18
C GLU A 100 2.73 13.80 -10.56
N ILE A 101 2.88 15.09 -10.84
CA ILE A 101 4.11 15.66 -11.45
C ILE A 101 5.22 15.95 -10.42
N ASP A 102 4.86 16.12 -9.14
CA ASP A 102 5.78 16.68 -8.13
C ASP A 102 6.79 15.68 -7.53
N PHE A 103 6.92 14.49 -8.12
CA PHE A 103 7.93 13.48 -7.74
C PHE A 103 9.38 13.94 -8.06
N SER A 104 9.58 15.18 -8.53
CA SER A 104 10.87 15.73 -8.94
C SER A 104 11.19 17.14 -8.40
N ARG A 105 10.39 17.75 -7.52
CA ARG A 105 10.68 19.09 -6.97
C ARG A 105 10.30 19.19 -5.49
N ASP A 106 11.32 19.26 -4.63
CA ASP A 106 11.18 19.56 -3.20
C ASP A 106 10.45 20.89 -2.98
N PRO A 107 9.60 21.01 -1.92
CA PRO A 107 10.18 21.12 -0.57
C PRO A 107 9.44 20.32 0.53
N ILE A 108 10.28 19.69 1.37
CA ILE A 108 10.15 19.45 2.82
C ILE A 108 8.89 20.06 3.45
N ARG A 109 8.01 19.20 3.95
CA ARG A 109 7.03 19.56 4.98
C ARG A 109 7.26 18.69 6.20
N ASP A 110 7.39 19.34 7.36
CA ASP A 110 7.29 18.67 8.65
C ASP A 110 5.96 17.91 8.71
N PHE A 111 6.00 16.69 9.24
CA PHE A 111 4.83 15.85 9.52
C PHE A 111 3.90 16.56 10.54
N ILE A 112 3.14 17.56 10.11
CA ILE A 112 2.11 18.18 10.95
C ILE A 112 0.86 17.31 10.88
N HIS A 113 0.72 16.44 11.87
CA HIS A 113 -0.51 15.70 12.14
C HIS A 113 -1.65 16.66 12.49
N ASN A 114 -2.45 17.06 11.50
CA ASN A 114 -3.69 17.79 11.75
C ASN A 114 -4.88 16.86 11.58
N SER A 115 -5.25 16.20 12.68
CA SER A 115 -6.47 15.40 12.82
C SER A 115 -7.66 16.33 13.03
N ASN A 116 -8.27 16.81 11.94
CA ASN A 116 -9.59 17.43 12.00
C ASN A 116 -10.68 16.37 11.78
N VAL A 117 -11.56 16.31 12.78
CA VAL A 117 -12.71 15.40 12.90
C VAL A 117 -13.78 15.79 11.88
N PHE A 118 -14.12 14.89 10.95
CA PHE A 118 -15.39 14.92 10.23
C PHE A 118 -15.95 13.50 10.01
N SER A 119 -17.25 13.41 10.25
CA SER A 119 -18.09 12.22 10.20
C SER A 119 -18.11 11.58 8.81
N SER A 120 -17.84 10.28 8.74
CA SER A 120 -17.94 9.47 7.52
C SER A 120 -19.19 8.60 7.55
N SER A 121 -20.12 8.84 6.63
CA SER A 121 -21.03 7.81 6.16
C SER A 121 -20.24 6.86 5.26
N VAL A 122 -20.11 5.60 5.69
CA VAL A 122 -19.59 4.50 4.87
C VAL A 122 -20.54 4.30 3.67
N SER A 123 -20.02 4.39 2.45
CA SER A 123 -20.80 4.09 1.25
C SER A 123 -21.11 2.59 1.20
N PRO A 124 -22.37 2.17 0.96
CA PRO A 124 -22.75 0.77 0.78
C PRO A 124 -22.16 0.11 -0.48
N ASP A 125 -21.52 0.86 -1.39
CA ASP A 125 -21.26 0.42 -2.77
C ASP A 125 -19.86 -0.16 -3.06
N GLY A 126 -18.98 -0.25 -2.06
CA GLY A 126 -17.60 -0.74 -2.18
C GLY A 126 -16.56 0.30 -1.77
N PHE A 127 -15.27 -0.03 -1.94
CA PHE A 127 -14.15 0.87 -1.65
C PHE A 127 -13.53 1.39 -2.93
N ASP A 128 -13.41 2.71 -3.02
CA ASP A 128 -12.48 3.30 -3.97
C ASP A 128 -11.04 3.13 -3.45
N THR A 129 -10.16 2.72 -4.34
CA THR A 129 -8.76 2.42 -4.03
C THR A 129 -7.86 3.15 -5.00
N VAL A 130 -6.71 3.60 -4.50
CA VAL A 130 -5.72 4.34 -5.28
C VAL A 130 -4.48 3.49 -5.41
N ARG A 131 -3.85 3.53 -6.58
CA ARG A 131 -2.51 3.00 -6.81
C ARG A 131 -1.65 4.04 -7.50
N VAL A 132 -0.46 4.30 -6.98
CA VAL A 132 0.48 5.27 -7.58
C VAL A 132 1.82 4.59 -7.81
N THR A 133 2.35 4.69 -9.03
CA THR A 133 3.63 4.08 -9.38
C THR A 133 4.80 4.97 -8.97
N SER A 134 6.00 4.40 -8.91
CA SER A 134 7.24 5.17 -8.63
C SER A 134 7.51 6.30 -9.63
N GLU A 135 6.86 6.26 -10.79
CA GLU A 135 6.91 7.29 -11.83
C GLU A 135 5.81 8.37 -11.68
N GLY A 136 4.95 8.27 -10.65
CA GLY A 136 3.86 9.21 -10.40
C GLY A 136 2.55 8.87 -11.12
N TYR A 137 2.45 7.76 -11.84
CA TYR A 137 1.21 7.39 -12.52
C TYR A 137 0.12 6.97 -11.52
N LYS A 138 -1.02 7.66 -11.53
CA LYS A 138 -2.13 7.43 -10.62
C LYS A 138 -3.22 6.60 -11.29
N PHE A 139 -3.67 5.57 -10.58
CA PHE A 139 -4.73 4.69 -10.97
C PHE A 139 -5.80 4.60 -9.88
N ILE A 140 -7.06 4.46 -10.29
CA ILE A 140 -8.20 4.28 -9.40
C ILE A 140 -8.91 2.96 -9.74
N SER A 141 -9.36 2.24 -8.71
CA SER A 141 -10.23 1.06 -8.85
C SER A 141 -11.35 1.13 -7.84
N LYS A 142 -12.57 0.81 -8.27
CA LYS A 142 -13.73 0.61 -7.39
C LYS A 142 -13.83 -0.86 -7.06
N VAL A 143 -13.36 -1.23 -5.87
CA VAL A 143 -13.31 -2.62 -5.43
C VAL A 143 -14.54 -2.92 -4.58
N LYS A 144 -15.38 -3.82 -5.08
CA LYS A 144 -16.35 -4.51 -4.23
C LYS A 144 -15.59 -5.62 -3.51
N SER A 145 -15.78 -5.72 -2.19
CA SER A 145 -15.17 -6.78 -1.38
C SER A 145 -15.36 -8.14 -2.06
N PHE A 146 -14.25 -8.81 -2.39
CA PHE A 146 -14.27 -10.11 -3.03
C PHE A 146 -14.43 -11.17 -1.94
N ALA A 147 -15.49 -11.97 -1.98
CA ALA A 147 -15.63 -13.06 -1.03
C ALA A 147 -14.60 -14.18 -1.30
N LYS A 148 -13.84 -14.55 -0.24
CA LYS A 148 -13.29 -15.89 0.12
C LYS A 148 -11.75 -16.08 0.18
N ILE A 149 -10.90 -15.08 0.42
CA ILE A 149 -9.51 -15.40 0.80
C ILE A 149 -9.50 -15.86 2.26
N GLN A 150 -9.33 -17.15 2.53
CA GLN A 150 -9.24 -17.61 3.92
C GLN A 150 -7.93 -17.12 4.54
N GLY A 151 -8.03 -16.41 5.67
CA GLY A 151 -6.90 -16.15 6.55
C GLY A 151 -6.74 -17.28 7.58
N PRO A 152 -5.59 -17.37 8.28
CA PRO A 152 -4.39 -16.56 8.07
C PRO A 152 -3.67 -16.89 6.76
N THR A 153 -2.97 -15.92 6.17
CA THR A 153 -2.07 -16.19 5.03
C THR A 153 -0.82 -16.94 5.51
N PRO A 154 -0.12 -17.69 4.64
CA PRO A 154 1.13 -18.34 5.04
C PRO A 154 2.20 -17.29 5.40
N SER A 155 3.04 -17.60 6.38
CA SER A 155 4.30 -16.87 6.63
C SER A 155 5.47 -17.58 5.94
N TYR A 156 6.54 -16.84 5.69
CA TYR A 156 7.77 -17.39 5.09
C TYR A 156 8.98 -16.74 5.73
N GLU A 157 9.94 -17.54 6.19
CA GLU A 157 11.13 -17.01 6.86
C GLU A 157 12.15 -16.38 5.90
N GLY A 158 11.96 -16.49 4.58
CA GLY A 158 12.93 -15.99 3.60
C GLY A 158 14.02 -17.00 3.28
N ARG A 159 14.71 -16.77 2.16
CA ARG A 159 15.83 -17.63 1.71
C ARG A 159 17.04 -17.58 2.63
N ILE A 160 17.17 -16.52 3.43
CA ILE A 160 18.29 -16.36 4.39
C ILE A 160 18.12 -17.17 5.68
N ALA A 161 17.01 -17.91 5.83
CA ALA A 161 16.72 -18.72 7.02
C ALA A 161 17.69 -19.90 7.22
N GLU A 162 18.34 -20.40 6.15
CA GLU A 162 19.21 -21.59 6.20
C GLU A 162 20.44 -21.43 7.11
N ASN A 163 20.80 -20.21 7.53
CA ASN A 163 21.97 -19.92 8.36
C ASN A 163 21.64 -19.35 9.77
N GLN A 164 20.38 -19.41 10.22
CA GLN A 164 19.95 -18.75 11.46
C GLN A 164 19.30 -19.74 12.47
N PRO A 165 19.52 -19.57 13.79
CA PRO A 165 18.84 -20.39 14.80
C PRO A 165 17.32 -20.30 14.64
N ARG A 166 16.66 -21.46 14.56
CA ARG A 166 15.20 -21.56 14.42
C ARG A 166 14.48 -20.79 15.53
N LEU A 167 13.46 -20.03 15.12
CA LEU A 167 12.42 -19.34 15.90
C LEU A 167 12.55 -19.46 17.43
N ARG A 168 13.09 -18.43 18.09
CA ARG A 168 12.76 -18.20 19.51
C ARG A 168 11.46 -17.41 19.56
N LYS A 169 10.49 -17.89 20.33
CA LYS A 169 9.32 -17.10 20.76
C LYS A 169 9.82 -15.73 21.24
N ARG A 170 9.16 -14.63 20.87
CA ARG A 170 9.57 -13.28 21.31
C ARG A 170 9.70 -13.29 22.84
N LYS A 171 10.90 -12.98 23.34
CA LYS A 171 11.12 -12.80 24.78
C LYS A 171 10.72 -11.37 25.11
N LEU A 172 9.50 -11.23 25.60
CA LEU A 172 8.92 -9.95 26.00
C LEU A 172 9.64 -9.47 27.26
N VAL A 173 10.18 -8.26 27.22
CA VAL A 173 10.70 -7.57 28.41
C VAL A 173 9.68 -6.48 28.74
N VAL A 174 9.13 -6.52 29.95
CA VAL A 174 8.03 -5.66 30.41
C VAL A 174 8.43 -5.05 31.75
N ILE A 175 8.70 -3.74 31.84
CA ILE A 175 8.77 -2.97 33.11
C ILE A 175 8.58 -1.45 32.83
N GLY A 176 7.62 -0.79 33.49
CA GLY A 176 7.65 0.65 33.84
C GLY A 176 7.53 1.72 32.72
N GLU A 177 7.75 2.99 33.07
CA GLU A 177 7.74 4.17 32.17
C GLU A 177 8.73 4.00 30.99
N ASP A 178 8.26 4.39 29.79
CA ASP A 178 8.74 3.97 28.44
C ASP A 178 8.99 2.46 28.31
N THR A 179 7.97 1.74 27.83
CA THR A 179 8.00 0.28 27.61
C THR A 179 8.79 -0.16 26.37
N ARG A 180 9.28 0.79 25.58
CA ARG A 180 10.02 0.53 24.35
C ARG A 180 11.39 -0.08 24.64
N THR A 181 11.69 -1.18 23.95
CA THR A 181 13.00 -1.85 24.00
C THR A 181 13.61 -1.93 22.61
N MET A 182 14.92 -1.71 22.54
CA MET A 182 15.67 -1.88 21.30
C MET A 182 15.65 -3.35 20.90
N VAL A 183 15.35 -3.61 19.62
CA VAL A 183 15.50 -4.95 19.04
C VAL A 183 17.00 -5.29 19.03
N PRO A 184 17.46 -6.33 19.75
CA PRO A 184 18.90 -6.60 19.89
C PRO A 184 19.57 -7.02 18.59
N ASP A 185 18.82 -7.68 17.71
CA ASP A 185 19.28 -8.14 16.41
C ASP A 185 18.13 -8.00 15.40
N SER A 186 18.24 -7.03 14.49
CA SER A 186 17.25 -6.79 13.44
C SER A 186 17.42 -7.75 12.25
N THR A 187 18.46 -8.59 12.24
CA THR A 187 18.78 -9.52 11.16
C THR A 187 18.10 -10.87 11.29
N ILE A 188 17.49 -11.15 12.45
CA ILE A 188 16.72 -12.38 12.70
C ILE A 188 15.25 -12.23 12.34
N PHE A 189 14.58 -13.35 12.09
CA PHE A 189 13.12 -13.38 11.94
C PHE A 189 12.44 -13.22 13.31
N PRO A 190 11.34 -12.46 13.45
CA PRO A 190 10.60 -11.76 12.39
C PRO A 190 11.14 -10.36 12.04
N TYR A 191 12.07 -9.80 12.81
CA TYR A 191 12.49 -8.40 12.71
C TYR A 191 13.02 -7.99 11.34
N ARG A 192 13.76 -8.87 10.67
CA ARG A 192 14.26 -8.63 9.31
C ARG A 192 13.19 -8.42 8.25
N THR A 193 11.94 -8.78 8.54
CA THR A 193 10.79 -8.52 7.65
C THR A 193 10.25 -7.09 7.80
N MET A 194 10.78 -6.32 8.76
CA MET A 194 10.39 -4.95 9.06
C MET A 194 11.53 -4.00 8.71
N GLY A 195 11.21 -2.76 8.35
CA GLY A 195 12.22 -1.78 7.94
C GLY A 195 11.66 -0.37 7.84
N GLY A 196 12.56 0.59 7.67
CA GLY A 196 12.22 1.97 7.35
C GLY A 196 11.87 2.14 5.87
N LEU A 197 10.92 3.04 5.60
CA LEU A 197 10.63 3.57 4.28
C LEU A 197 11.41 4.86 4.06
N ASP A 198 12.18 4.90 2.97
CA ASP A 198 12.88 6.10 2.51
C ASP A 198 12.02 6.86 1.51
N PHE A 199 12.06 8.17 1.63
CA PHE A 199 11.41 9.16 0.80
C PHE A 199 12.47 9.90 -0.01
N ASP A 200 12.08 10.72 -0.98
CA ASP A 200 13.02 11.58 -1.71
C ASP A 200 13.62 12.70 -0.83
N PHE A 201 12.90 13.15 0.21
CA PHE A 201 13.35 14.18 1.15
C PHE A 201 13.93 13.64 2.47
N SER A 202 13.78 12.35 2.79
CA SER A 202 14.28 11.80 4.05
C SER A 202 14.52 10.29 4.00
N ASP A 203 15.58 9.84 4.66
CA ASP A 203 15.78 8.41 4.93
C ASP A 203 14.98 8.02 6.19
N SER A 204 14.12 6.99 6.07
CA SER A 204 13.30 6.41 7.15
C SER A 204 12.27 7.35 7.80
N GLY A 205 11.17 7.68 7.10
CA GLY A 205 10.05 8.46 7.64
C GLY A 205 8.88 7.64 8.23
N CYS A 206 8.78 6.37 7.85
CA CYS A 206 7.73 5.45 8.28
C CYS A 206 8.27 4.03 8.41
N THR A 207 7.50 3.18 9.09
CA THR A 207 7.77 1.75 9.22
C THR A 207 6.95 0.95 8.19
N LEU A 208 7.54 -0.11 7.65
CA LEU A 208 6.86 -1.09 6.81
C LEU A 208 7.16 -2.52 7.28
N THR A 209 6.16 -3.40 7.19
CA THR A 209 6.27 -4.83 7.48
C THR A 209 5.96 -5.66 6.23
N MET A 210 6.85 -6.55 5.81
CA MET A 210 6.63 -7.45 4.67
C MET A 210 5.52 -8.46 4.97
N ILE A 211 4.54 -8.57 4.06
CA ILE A 211 3.36 -9.47 4.20
C ILE A 211 3.20 -10.42 3.00
N SER A 212 4.02 -10.28 1.96
CA SER A 212 4.06 -11.18 0.82
C SER A 212 5.47 -11.25 0.23
N PRO A 213 5.72 -12.10 -0.78
CA PRO A 213 6.99 -12.10 -1.51
C PRO A 213 7.37 -10.72 -2.06
N THR A 214 6.38 -9.94 -2.52
CA THR A 214 6.58 -8.71 -3.30
C THR A 214 6.29 -7.43 -2.54
N SER A 215 5.54 -7.51 -1.44
CA SER A 215 4.86 -6.34 -0.88
C SER A 215 4.85 -6.33 0.65
N GLY A 216 4.83 -5.14 1.21
CA GLY A 216 4.66 -4.91 2.64
C GLY A 216 3.56 -3.90 2.94
N ILE A 217 3.10 -3.90 4.19
CA ILE A 217 2.02 -3.07 4.69
C ILE A 217 2.57 -1.88 5.50
N THR A 218 1.92 -0.74 5.40
CA THR A 218 2.23 0.51 6.11
C THR A 218 0.97 1.37 6.28
N ALA A 219 1.08 2.59 6.83
CA ALA A 219 -0.03 3.52 6.98
C ALA A 219 -0.28 4.30 5.66
N ALA A 220 -1.52 4.66 5.35
CA ALA A 220 -1.82 5.43 4.13
C ALA A 220 -1.26 6.86 4.20
N HIS A 221 -1.15 7.46 5.39
CA HIS A 221 -0.53 8.77 5.55
C HIS A 221 0.98 8.75 5.27
N CYS A 222 1.61 7.58 5.26
CA CYS A 222 2.98 7.42 4.78
C CYS A 222 3.07 7.41 3.24
N LEU A 223 1.93 7.36 2.55
CA LEU A 223 1.85 7.25 1.09
C LEU A 223 1.19 8.50 0.47
N TYR A 224 0.35 9.20 1.23
CA TYR A 224 -0.38 10.38 0.78
C TYR A 224 -0.45 11.46 1.86
N ASP A 225 0.05 12.65 1.52
CA ASP A 225 -0.08 13.87 2.31
C ASP A 225 -1.41 14.56 1.98
N ARG A 226 -2.31 14.58 2.94
CA ARG A 226 -3.61 15.27 2.80
C ARG A 226 -3.50 16.78 2.83
N ALA A 227 -2.54 17.33 3.58
CA ALA A 227 -2.35 18.76 3.70
C ALA A 227 -1.75 19.35 2.43
N ALA A 228 -0.81 18.63 1.81
CA ALA A 228 -0.29 18.98 0.48
C ALA A 228 -1.15 18.46 -0.67
N LYS A 229 -2.14 17.59 -0.39
CA LYS A 229 -3.00 16.90 -1.36
C LYS A 229 -2.24 16.09 -2.42
N MET A 230 -1.07 15.58 -2.08
CA MET A 230 -0.17 14.90 -3.00
C MET A 230 0.30 13.55 -2.43
N THR A 231 0.66 12.63 -3.30
CA THR A 231 1.32 11.39 -2.88
C THR A 231 2.77 11.65 -2.51
N PHE A 232 3.24 10.96 -1.48
CA PHE A 232 4.65 10.92 -1.16
C PHE A 232 5.41 10.03 -2.15
N ASN A 233 6.59 10.50 -2.55
CA ASN A 233 7.53 9.73 -3.33
C ASN A 233 8.31 8.77 -2.42
N VAL A 234 7.69 7.63 -2.10
CA VAL A 234 8.36 6.55 -1.36
C VAL A 234 9.32 5.85 -2.30
N THR A 235 10.62 6.01 -2.07
CA THR A 235 11.66 5.58 -3.01
C THR A 235 12.15 4.18 -2.71
N ARG A 236 12.45 3.88 -1.44
CA ARG A 236 13.13 2.64 -1.05
C ARG A 236 12.61 2.06 0.26
N PHE A 237 12.81 0.76 0.44
CA PHE A 237 12.62 0.05 1.69
C PHE A 237 13.94 -0.55 2.19
N ALA A 238 14.23 -0.35 3.47
CA ALA A 238 15.44 -0.82 4.14
C ALA A 238 15.11 -1.82 5.27
N PRO A 239 14.90 -3.11 4.96
CA PRO A 239 14.58 -4.12 5.96
C PRO A 239 15.75 -4.34 6.90
N GLY A 240 15.44 -4.48 8.19
CA GLY A 240 16.40 -4.75 9.23
C GLY A 240 17.44 -3.64 9.44
N ARG A 241 17.25 -2.43 8.88
CA ARG A 241 18.14 -1.28 9.13
C ARG A 241 18.38 -1.14 10.63
N PHE A 242 19.62 -0.89 11.02
CA PHE A 242 19.96 -0.62 12.41
C PHE A 242 20.96 0.52 12.50
N TYR A 243 21.01 1.16 13.67
CA TYR A 243 21.95 2.25 13.96
C TYR A 243 23.38 1.70 14.05
N ASP A 244 24.27 2.25 13.22
CA ASP A 244 25.70 1.95 13.22
C ASP A 244 26.49 3.27 13.13
N PRO A 245 27.09 3.76 14.23
CA PRO A 245 27.84 5.01 14.23
C PRO A 245 29.14 4.94 13.40
N GLY A 246 29.52 3.76 12.91
CA GLY A 246 30.64 3.59 11.98
C GLY A 246 30.33 3.97 10.53
N GLN A 247 29.06 4.21 10.19
CA GLN A 247 28.62 4.62 8.84
C GLN A 247 28.34 6.12 8.78
N ILE A 248 28.45 6.70 7.58
CA ILE A 248 28.29 8.15 7.34
C ILE A 248 26.90 8.65 7.75
N ASP A 249 25.86 7.87 7.47
CA ASP A 249 24.46 8.16 7.82
C ASP A 249 24.06 7.61 9.21
N ASN A 250 25.02 7.07 9.96
CA ASN A 250 24.83 6.33 11.21
C ASN A 250 23.90 5.11 11.10
N THR A 251 23.76 4.51 9.93
CA THR A 251 22.91 3.34 9.73
C THR A 251 23.61 2.27 8.91
N THR A 252 23.22 1.00 9.12
CA THR A 252 23.58 -0.10 8.24
C THR A 252 22.31 -0.76 7.71
N GLU A 253 22.25 -1.01 6.40
CA GLU A 253 21.24 -1.86 5.76
C GLU A 253 21.79 -3.28 5.58
N PRO A 254 21.59 -4.20 6.55
CA PRO A 254 22.17 -5.55 6.49
C PRO A 254 21.71 -6.34 5.27
N PHE A 255 20.55 -5.99 4.72
CA PHE A 255 19.98 -6.64 3.54
C PHE A 255 19.97 -5.71 2.31
N GLY A 256 20.57 -4.52 2.41
CA GLY A 256 20.48 -3.45 1.43
C GLY A 256 19.06 -2.89 1.30
N THR A 257 18.82 -2.10 0.26
CA THR A 257 17.54 -1.46 -0.02
C THR A 257 16.81 -2.08 -1.21
N TRP A 258 15.50 -1.86 -1.29
CA TRP A 258 14.66 -2.24 -2.43
C TRP A 258 13.86 -1.05 -2.94
N ASP A 259 13.95 -0.82 -4.25
CA ASP A 259 13.21 0.25 -4.91
C ASP A 259 11.71 -0.09 -4.95
N VAL A 260 10.89 0.91 -4.67
CA VAL A 260 9.44 0.82 -4.80
C VAL A 260 9.04 0.75 -6.27
N ASP A 261 8.06 -0.09 -6.58
CA ASP A 261 7.41 -0.15 -7.89
C ASP A 261 6.12 0.68 -7.91
N TYR A 262 5.26 0.45 -6.93
CA TYR A 262 4.03 1.21 -6.72
C TYR A 262 3.51 1.05 -5.29
N THR A 263 2.66 1.99 -4.89
CA THR A 263 1.94 2.01 -3.62
C THR A 263 0.44 1.83 -3.87
N SER A 264 -0.31 1.32 -2.90
CA SER A 264 -1.76 1.20 -2.96
C SER A 264 -2.39 1.48 -1.61
N TYR A 265 -3.50 2.22 -1.58
CA TYR A 265 -4.19 2.59 -0.34
C TYR A 265 -5.67 2.90 -0.59
N PHE A 266 -6.44 3.01 0.49
CA PHE A 266 -7.85 3.35 0.42
C PHE A 266 -8.05 4.82 0.09
N LYS A 267 -8.83 5.14 -0.95
CA LYS A 267 -9.09 6.52 -1.38
C LYS A 267 -9.82 7.33 -0.30
N GLY A 268 -10.58 6.66 0.56
CA GLY A 268 -11.23 7.27 1.73
C GLY A 268 -10.27 8.03 2.64
N TRP A 269 -8.97 7.67 2.67
CA TRP A 269 -7.95 8.46 3.37
C TRP A 269 -7.77 9.83 2.73
N GLU A 270 -7.60 9.90 1.40
CA GLU A 270 -7.48 11.18 0.70
C GLU A 270 -8.74 12.04 0.89
N GLU A 271 -9.91 11.42 0.77
CA GLU A 271 -11.21 12.10 0.79
C GLU A 271 -11.57 12.66 2.18
N SER A 272 -11.42 11.84 3.22
CA SER A 272 -11.92 12.17 4.56
C SER A 272 -10.82 12.39 5.59
N GLY A 273 -9.66 11.76 5.44
CA GLY A 273 -8.64 11.65 6.49
C GLY A 273 -9.08 10.85 7.70
N ASN A 274 -10.16 10.07 7.57
CA ASN A 274 -10.60 9.18 8.63
C ASN A 274 -9.56 8.07 8.80
N GLU A 275 -9.12 7.91 10.05
CA GLU A 275 -8.10 6.96 10.45
C GLU A 275 -8.47 5.51 10.12
N ILE A 276 -9.76 5.17 9.94
CA ILE A 276 -10.16 3.83 9.49
C ILE A 276 -9.66 3.51 8.07
N TYR A 277 -9.27 4.50 7.26
CA TYR A 277 -8.71 4.29 5.93
C TYR A 277 -7.19 4.38 5.91
N ASP A 278 -6.56 4.62 7.07
CA ASP A 278 -5.13 4.86 7.18
C ASP A 278 -4.33 3.54 7.16
N MET A 279 -4.36 2.87 6.01
CA MET A 279 -3.67 1.62 5.72
C MET A 279 -3.33 1.56 4.23
N GLY A 280 -2.12 1.11 3.91
CA GLY A 280 -1.66 0.94 2.54
C GLY A 280 -0.64 -0.18 2.39
N VAL A 281 -0.34 -0.51 1.14
CA VAL A 281 0.60 -1.54 0.72
C VAL A 281 1.61 -0.93 -0.24
N VAL A 282 2.89 -1.29 -0.06
CA VAL A 282 3.99 -0.92 -0.95
C VAL A 282 4.47 -2.18 -1.65
N THR A 283 4.55 -2.15 -2.97
CA THR A 283 5.06 -3.24 -3.82
C THR A 283 6.41 -2.85 -4.42
N PHE A 284 7.36 -3.79 -4.42
CA PHE A 284 8.76 -3.51 -4.75
C PHE A 284 9.19 -4.05 -6.11
N LYS A 285 10.22 -3.43 -6.70
CA LYS A 285 10.91 -3.94 -7.90
C LYS A 285 11.78 -5.14 -7.54
N LYS A 286 11.97 -6.05 -8.49
CA LYS A 286 12.94 -7.15 -8.34
C LYS A 286 14.37 -6.61 -8.38
N ARG A 287 15.25 -7.16 -7.55
CA ARG A 287 16.68 -6.82 -7.57
C ARG A 287 17.54 -8.03 -7.93
N ARG A 288 18.56 -7.82 -8.77
CA ARG A 288 19.53 -8.86 -9.14
C ARG A 288 20.57 -9.02 -8.02
N ARG A 289 20.69 -10.24 -7.48
CA ARG A 289 21.66 -10.57 -6.41
C ARG A 289 22.54 -11.74 -6.87
N ARG A 290 23.75 -11.43 -7.36
CA ARG A 290 24.68 -12.41 -7.97
C ARG A 290 25.10 -13.57 -7.04
N PHE A 291 25.05 -13.38 -5.72
CA PHE A 291 25.60 -14.32 -4.74
C PHE A 291 24.77 -15.61 -4.53
N LEU A 292 23.56 -15.72 -5.09
CA LEU A 292 22.67 -16.89 -4.86
C LEU A 292 22.37 -17.73 -6.12
N GLY A 293 23.04 -17.47 -7.25
CA GLY A 293 22.73 -18.18 -8.51
C GLY A 293 21.31 -17.90 -9.06
N ILE A 294 20.60 -16.90 -8.51
CA ILE A 294 19.26 -16.47 -8.93
C ILE A 294 19.36 -15.12 -9.63
N PHE A 295 18.64 -14.97 -10.75
CA PHE A 295 18.80 -13.82 -11.64
C PHE A 295 18.02 -12.55 -11.22
N SER A 296 17.00 -12.66 -10.33
CA SER A 296 16.24 -11.54 -9.76
C SER A 296 15.36 -12.02 -8.59
N VAL A 297 15.34 -11.32 -7.45
CA VAL A 297 14.50 -11.66 -6.27
C VAL A 297 13.74 -10.45 -5.74
N TYR A 298 12.57 -10.69 -5.15
CA TYR A 298 11.85 -9.70 -4.36
C TYR A 298 12.30 -9.66 -2.89
N PRO A 299 12.05 -8.57 -2.14
CA PRO A 299 12.46 -8.47 -0.74
C PRO A 299 11.89 -9.58 0.12
N GLY A 300 10.59 -9.88 0.00
CA GLY A 300 9.94 -10.89 0.84
C GLY A 300 10.40 -12.32 0.55
N GLU A 301 10.85 -12.61 -0.68
CA GLU A 301 11.53 -13.87 -0.98
C GLU A 301 12.91 -13.97 -0.29
N PHE A 302 13.56 -12.83 -0.07
CA PHE A 302 14.90 -12.78 0.51
C PHE A 302 14.85 -12.74 2.03
N VAL A 303 14.22 -11.73 2.63
CA VAL A 303 14.16 -11.52 4.09
C VAL A 303 13.02 -12.28 4.78
N GLY A 304 12.02 -12.71 4.01
CA GLY A 304 10.79 -13.32 4.52
C GLY A 304 9.63 -12.34 4.61
N TYR A 305 8.46 -12.85 4.99
CA TYR A 305 7.25 -12.07 5.21
C TYR A 305 6.37 -12.72 6.28
N LEU A 306 5.58 -11.88 6.96
CA LEU A 306 4.68 -12.29 8.03
C LEU A 306 3.29 -12.64 7.48
N SER A 307 2.60 -13.49 8.22
CA SER A 307 1.20 -13.80 7.98
C SER A 307 0.35 -12.58 8.31
N ILE A 308 -0.65 -12.29 7.48
CA ILE A 308 -1.77 -11.42 7.83
C ILE A 308 -2.98 -12.30 8.17
N ASP A 309 -3.83 -11.83 9.08
CA ASP A 309 -5.05 -12.54 9.43
C ASP A 309 -6.24 -11.59 9.60
N ARG A 310 -7.43 -12.14 9.41
CA ARG A 310 -8.69 -11.43 9.54
C ARG A 310 -8.99 -11.19 11.01
N VAL A 311 -9.50 -10.01 11.31
CA VAL A 311 -9.92 -9.58 12.63
C VAL A 311 -11.43 -9.72 12.78
N GLY A 312 -11.87 -10.24 13.93
CA GLY A 312 -13.28 -10.25 14.31
C GLY A 312 -13.77 -8.86 14.73
N GLU A 313 -14.94 -8.47 14.23
CA GLU A 313 -15.64 -7.25 14.63
C GLU A 313 -17.16 -7.47 14.66
N ASP A 314 -17.86 -6.60 15.37
CA ASP A 314 -19.31 -6.41 15.24
C ASP A 314 -19.60 -5.04 14.60
N ASN A 315 -20.88 -4.66 14.48
CA ASN A 315 -21.29 -3.40 13.86
C ASN A 315 -20.80 -2.15 14.60
N SER A 316 -20.29 -2.29 15.82
CA SER A 316 -19.89 -1.19 16.69
C SER A 316 -18.41 -1.22 17.04
N ASN A 317 -17.78 -2.39 17.15
CA ASN A 317 -16.43 -2.50 17.70
C ASN A 317 -15.64 -3.67 17.11
N VAL A 318 -14.32 -3.55 17.16
CA VAL A 318 -13.39 -4.66 17.00
C VAL A 318 -13.40 -5.53 18.27
N THR A 319 -13.59 -6.84 18.13
CA THR A 319 -13.82 -7.77 19.26
C THR A 319 -12.76 -8.88 19.37
N ASP A 320 -11.68 -8.79 18.59
CA ASP A 320 -10.66 -9.83 18.51
C ASP A 320 -9.74 -9.87 19.73
N ALA A 321 -9.85 -10.94 20.53
CA ALA A 321 -9.10 -11.11 21.76
C ALA A 321 -7.57 -11.19 21.57
N ARG A 322 -7.08 -11.44 20.34
CA ARG A 322 -5.63 -11.52 20.07
C ARG A 322 -4.91 -10.19 20.27
N PHE A 323 -5.61 -9.07 20.23
CA PHE A 323 -5.03 -7.76 20.52
C PHE A 323 -4.58 -7.59 21.97
N SER A 324 -5.11 -8.38 22.91
CA SER A 324 -4.71 -8.34 24.33
C SER A 324 -3.21 -8.53 24.56
N ASN A 325 -2.54 -9.25 23.65
CA ASN A 325 -1.10 -9.51 23.70
C ASN A 325 -0.37 -8.94 22.47
N MET A 326 -0.91 -7.88 21.86
CA MET A 326 -0.26 -7.30 20.69
C MET A 326 1.03 -6.58 21.06
N THR A 327 1.95 -6.56 20.11
CA THR A 327 3.18 -5.76 20.15
C THR A 327 3.29 -4.94 18.87
N ILE A 328 4.02 -3.84 18.93
CA ILE A 328 4.35 -3.03 17.77
C ILE A 328 5.88 -2.97 17.67
N THR A 329 6.40 -3.04 16.45
CA THR A 329 7.84 -2.94 16.19
C THR A 329 8.07 -2.03 14.98
N GLY A 330 8.91 -1.01 15.13
CA GLY A 330 9.15 -0.01 14.09
C GLY A 330 10.33 0.90 14.39
N TYR A 331 10.36 2.05 13.72
CA TYR A 331 11.50 2.97 13.69
C TYR A 331 11.12 4.36 14.21
N PRO A 332 11.06 4.56 15.54
CA PRO A 332 10.76 5.86 16.10
C PRO A 332 11.93 6.85 15.92
N TYR A 333 11.62 8.11 15.59
CA TYR A 333 12.61 9.15 15.31
C TYR A 333 13.51 9.50 16.50
N ASP A 334 12.98 9.49 17.73
CA ASP A 334 13.73 9.79 18.95
C ASP A 334 14.83 8.75 19.24
N MET A 335 14.77 7.59 18.59
CA MET A 335 15.73 6.49 18.75
C MET A 335 16.73 6.39 17.59
N LYS A 336 16.83 7.41 16.72
CA LYS A 336 17.88 7.53 15.66
C LYS A 336 18.03 6.28 14.79
N HIS A 337 16.99 5.90 14.04
CA HIS A 337 16.96 4.72 13.16
C HIS A 337 17.15 3.36 13.84
N LYS A 338 17.10 3.27 15.18
CA LYS A 338 17.04 1.99 15.87
C LYS A 338 15.68 1.35 15.65
N MET A 339 15.67 0.05 15.38
CA MET A 339 14.44 -0.73 15.44
C MET A 339 14.05 -0.93 16.90
N ILE A 340 12.82 -0.54 17.22
CA ILE A 340 12.28 -0.54 18.57
C ILE A 340 11.00 -1.37 18.60
N THR A 341 10.86 -2.20 19.62
CA THR A 341 9.60 -2.87 19.93
C THR A 341 9.01 -2.32 21.21
N THR A 342 7.69 -2.17 21.24
CA THR A 342 6.95 -1.66 22.40
C THR A 342 6.86 -2.68 23.54
N GLY A 343 7.26 -3.94 23.31
CA GLY A 343 6.81 -5.02 24.18
C GLY A 343 5.27 -5.13 24.17
N LEU A 344 4.71 -5.69 25.25
CA LEU A 344 3.25 -5.70 25.45
C LEU A 344 2.79 -4.28 25.79
N CYS A 345 1.65 -3.86 25.23
CA CYS A 345 1.03 -2.60 25.63
C CYS A 345 0.71 -2.63 27.14
N PRO A 346 0.86 -1.52 27.88
CA PRO A 346 0.53 -1.44 29.31
C PRO A 346 -0.91 -1.86 29.64
N ASN A 347 -1.87 -1.46 28.79
CA ASN A 347 -3.27 -1.83 28.90
C ASN A 347 -3.75 -2.51 27.61
N ALA A 348 -4.72 -3.41 27.75
CA ALA A 348 -5.37 -4.07 26.63
C ALA A 348 -5.94 -3.01 25.64
N PRO A 349 -5.73 -3.18 24.33
CA PRO A 349 -6.37 -2.34 23.33
C PRO A 349 -7.89 -2.39 23.43
N PHE A 350 -8.54 -1.30 23.04
CA PHE A 350 -10.00 -1.18 23.04
C PHE A 350 -10.50 -0.60 21.71
N SER A 351 -11.80 -0.71 21.45
CA SER A 351 -12.43 -0.21 20.24
C SER A 351 -13.71 0.52 20.61
N THR A 352 -14.03 1.58 19.86
CA THR A 352 -15.29 2.33 19.96
C THR A 352 -15.95 2.50 18.59
N LYS A 353 -15.43 1.82 17.56
CA LYS A 353 -15.90 1.84 16.18
C LYS A 353 -15.35 0.63 15.40
N PRO A 354 -16.05 0.14 14.36
CA PRO A 354 -15.53 -0.92 13.51
C PRO A 354 -14.23 -0.49 12.81
N LYS A 355 -13.46 -1.46 12.33
CA LYS A 355 -12.20 -1.26 11.56
C LYS A 355 -11.06 -0.60 12.34
N TYR A 356 -11.24 -0.33 13.63
CA TYR A 356 -10.28 0.46 14.39
C TYR A 356 -10.12 0.02 15.85
N ILE A 357 -8.88 0.09 16.34
CA ILE A 357 -8.56 -0.05 17.75
C ILE A 357 -7.73 1.14 18.24
N TYR A 358 -7.89 1.45 19.52
CA TYR A 358 -7.05 2.34 20.29
C TYR A 358 -6.17 1.51 21.24
N HIS A 359 -4.93 1.94 21.45
CA HIS A 359 -3.97 1.22 22.28
C HIS A 359 -3.05 2.14 23.06
N THR A 360 -2.46 1.57 24.11
CA THR A 360 -1.56 2.28 25.04
C THR A 360 -0.09 1.94 24.85
N CYS A 361 0.26 1.10 23.85
CA CYS A 361 1.66 0.88 23.49
C CYS A 361 2.35 2.23 23.20
N ASP A 362 3.55 2.43 23.76
CA ASP A 362 4.35 3.63 23.58
C ASP A 362 4.89 3.71 22.15
N THR A 363 4.63 4.83 21.47
CA THR A 363 5.06 5.07 20.09
C THR A 363 5.51 6.52 19.91
N MET A 364 6.25 6.78 18.84
CA MET A 364 6.73 8.11 18.43
C MET A 364 6.64 8.21 16.90
N PRO A 365 6.57 9.41 16.29
CA PRO A 365 6.72 9.57 14.84
C PRO A 365 7.85 8.72 14.25
N GLY A 366 7.62 8.18 13.06
CA GLY A 366 8.44 7.13 12.43
C GLY A 366 7.92 5.71 12.66
N MET A 367 7.18 5.45 13.75
CA MET A 367 6.50 4.16 13.96
C MET A 367 5.21 4.00 13.15
N SER A 368 4.73 5.07 12.50
CA SER A 368 3.63 5.02 11.55
C SER A 368 3.82 3.91 10.52
N GLY A 369 2.81 3.05 10.35
CA GLY A 369 2.89 1.91 9.46
C GLY A 369 3.40 0.62 10.11
N ALA A 370 3.88 0.65 11.36
CA ALA A 370 4.27 -0.54 12.08
C ALA A 370 3.08 -1.49 12.28
N ALA A 371 3.28 -2.77 12.02
CA ALA A 371 2.23 -3.77 12.18
C ALA A 371 1.90 -3.99 13.67
N THR A 372 0.61 -4.20 13.95
CA THR A 372 0.15 -4.80 15.21
C THR A 372 0.33 -6.31 15.12
N LEU A 373 1.15 -6.86 16.01
CA LEU A 373 1.66 -8.23 15.92
C LEU A 373 1.20 -9.07 17.10
N THR A 374 0.60 -10.22 16.81
CA THR A 374 0.34 -11.25 17.81
C THR A 374 1.64 -11.91 18.30
N ASN A 375 1.54 -12.66 19.39
CA ASN A 375 2.65 -13.48 19.91
C ASN A 375 3.20 -14.52 18.91
N ASP A 376 2.37 -14.97 17.95
CA ASP A 376 2.75 -15.88 16.87
C ASP A 376 3.15 -15.15 15.56
N ASN A 377 3.44 -13.85 15.63
CA ASN A 377 3.90 -13.02 14.51
C ASN A 377 2.90 -12.90 13.36
N LYS A 378 1.60 -12.85 13.67
CA LYS A 378 0.55 -12.49 12.70
C LYS A 378 0.26 -11.00 12.79
N VAL A 379 0.15 -10.39 11.62
CA VAL A 379 -0.26 -9.00 11.44
C VAL A 379 -1.78 -8.94 11.47
N LEU A 380 -2.33 -8.13 12.38
CA LEU A 380 -3.79 -7.92 12.49
C LEU A 380 -4.23 -6.51 12.06
N GLY A 381 -3.28 -5.61 11.85
CA GLY A 381 -3.55 -4.20 11.59
C GLY A 381 -2.28 -3.38 11.57
N VAL A 382 -2.43 -2.08 11.40
CA VAL A 382 -1.35 -1.12 11.20
C VAL A 382 -1.51 0.04 12.17
N HIS A 383 -0.48 0.28 12.99
CA HIS A 383 -0.40 1.48 13.80
C HIS A 383 -0.27 2.73 12.92
N ASN A 384 -1.06 3.76 13.22
CA ASN A 384 -1.15 4.95 12.38
C ASN A 384 -0.94 6.28 13.14
N GLY A 385 -0.66 6.22 14.45
CA GLY A 385 -0.27 7.38 15.23
C GLY A 385 -1.18 7.67 16.43
N ALA A 386 -1.07 8.89 16.95
CA ALA A 386 -1.75 9.35 18.15
C ALA A 386 -3.04 10.10 17.80
N HIS A 387 -4.09 9.87 18.58
CA HIS A 387 -5.44 10.41 18.41
C HIS A 387 -5.99 10.96 19.72
N ASN A 388 -7.06 11.73 19.66
CA ASN A 388 -7.82 12.09 20.87
C ASN A 388 -8.43 10.83 21.46
N ASN A 389 -8.29 10.64 22.76
CA ASN A 389 -8.84 9.49 23.44
C ASN A 389 -10.39 9.62 23.52
N PRO A 390 -11.15 8.67 22.96
CA PRO A 390 -12.61 8.80 22.89
C PRO A 390 -13.32 8.50 24.23
N ILE A 391 -12.61 7.92 25.22
CA ILE A 391 -13.21 7.47 26.49
C ILE A 391 -12.62 8.16 27.73
N ALA A 392 -11.54 8.93 27.58
CA ALA A 392 -10.92 9.67 28.67
C ALA A 392 -10.20 10.93 28.14
N PRO A 393 -9.96 11.95 28.98
CA PRO A 393 -9.12 13.09 28.60
C PRO A 393 -7.70 12.65 28.21
N GLY A 394 -7.15 13.25 27.16
CA GLY A 394 -5.77 13.02 26.71
C GLY A 394 -5.66 12.39 25.32
N ARG A 395 -4.46 11.92 24.99
CA ARG A 395 -4.14 11.25 23.73
C ARG A 395 -4.02 9.75 23.94
N VAL A 396 -4.30 8.99 22.88
CA VAL A 396 -4.12 7.53 22.83
C VAL A 396 -3.61 7.17 21.44
N ASN A 397 -2.88 6.07 21.31
CA ASN A 397 -2.45 5.60 19.98
C ASN A 397 -3.56 4.79 19.31
N GLY A 398 -3.49 4.66 17.99
CA GLY A 398 -4.49 3.98 17.19
C GLY A 398 -3.89 3.06 16.13
N ALA A 399 -4.71 2.11 15.70
CA ALA A 399 -4.40 1.22 14.60
C ALA A 399 -5.65 0.86 13.79
N THR A 400 -5.49 0.89 12.47
CA THR A 400 -6.47 0.37 11.52
C THR A 400 -6.30 -1.14 11.42
N VAL A 401 -7.40 -1.90 11.49
CA VAL A 401 -7.33 -3.38 11.56
C VAL A 401 -7.81 -4.07 10.29
N LEU A 402 -7.32 -5.28 10.06
CA LEU A 402 -7.64 -6.12 8.91
C LEU A 402 -8.99 -6.83 9.10
N THR A 403 -10.07 -6.07 9.06
CA THR A 403 -11.43 -6.63 8.96
C THR A 403 -11.55 -7.48 7.68
N PRO A 404 -12.55 -8.36 7.55
CA PRO A 404 -12.65 -9.26 6.39
C PRO A 404 -12.55 -8.53 5.04
N GLU A 405 -13.19 -7.37 4.91
CA GLU A 405 -13.15 -6.54 3.70
C GLU A 405 -11.74 -5.98 3.43
N TYR A 406 -11.09 -5.44 4.47
CA TYR A 406 -9.74 -4.89 4.34
C TYR A 406 -8.71 -5.97 4.08
N PHE A 407 -8.85 -7.12 4.73
CA PHE A 407 -8.02 -8.28 4.50
C PHE A 407 -8.09 -8.73 3.03
N ASP A 408 -9.28 -8.80 2.43
CA ASP A 408 -9.43 -9.24 1.04
C ASP A 408 -8.80 -8.24 0.06
N ILE A 409 -8.95 -6.94 0.32
CA ILE A 409 -8.36 -5.87 -0.49
C ILE A 409 -6.83 -5.83 -0.35
N VAL A 410 -6.31 -5.83 0.88
CA VAL A 410 -4.86 -5.83 1.18
C VAL A 410 -4.21 -7.09 0.62
N SER A 411 -4.85 -8.25 0.75
CA SER A 411 -4.37 -9.51 0.17
C SER A 411 -4.29 -9.42 -1.36
N SER A 412 -5.28 -8.79 -2.00
CA SER A 412 -5.25 -8.55 -3.45
C SER A 412 -4.07 -7.65 -3.85
N TRP A 413 -3.90 -6.50 -3.19
CA TRP A 413 -2.77 -5.60 -3.45
C TRP A 413 -1.40 -6.25 -3.22
N ALA A 414 -1.31 -7.15 -2.23
CA ALA A 414 -0.10 -7.89 -1.92
C ALA A 414 0.16 -9.10 -2.85
N GLY A 415 -0.70 -9.33 -3.86
CA GLY A 415 -0.58 -10.45 -4.82
C GLY A 415 -0.89 -11.82 -4.22
N LEU A 416 -1.67 -11.87 -3.13
CA LEU A 416 -2.02 -13.10 -2.41
C LEU A 416 -3.29 -13.77 -2.96
N THR A 417 -4.10 -13.07 -3.76
CA THR A 417 -5.32 -13.60 -4.40
C THR A 417 -5.07 -14.73 -5.42
N SER A 418 -3.89 -14.74 -6.04
CA SER A 418 -3.45 -15.80 -6.96
C SER A 418 -2.78 -16.98 -6.26
N GLN A 419 -2.71 -16.99 -4.92
CA GLN A 419 -2.30 -18.17 -4.17
C GLN A 419 -3.47 -19.17 -4.13
N ALA A 420 -3.83 -19.72 -5.29
CA ALA A 420 -4.18 -21.13 -5.32
C ALA A 420 -3.07 -21.84 -4.52
N PRO A 421 -3.39 -22.74 -3.58
CA PRO A 421 -2.37 -23.47 -2.82
C PRO A 421 -1.37 -23.95 -3.85
N GLN A 422 -0.10 -23.50 -3.79
CA GLN A 422 0.90 -23.76 -4.83
C GLN A 422 0.66 -25.17 -5.34
N THR A 423 -0.01 -25.30 -6.48
CA THR A 423 -0.26 -26.61 -7.04
C THR A 423 1.15 -27.02 -7.39
N CYS A 424 1.66 -28.07 -6.74
CA CYS A 424 3.02 -28.58 -6.89
C CYS A 424 3.22 -29.04 -8.35
N THR A 425 3.20 -28.10 -9.29
CA THR A 425 3.08 -28.32 -10.72
C THR A 425 4.13 -27.44 -11.38
N CYS A 426 5.29 -28.03 -11.62
CA CYS A 426 6.35 -27.46 -12.45
C CYS A 426 5.96 -27.51 -13.95
N ALA A 427 4.67 -27.43 -14.27
CA ALA A 427 4.11 -27.54 -15.61
C ALA A 427 4.45 -26.31 -16.47
N GLU A 428 4.66 -25.16 -15.84
CA GLU A 428 5.11 -23.91 -16.47
C GLU A 428 6.46 -24.03 -17.18
N PHE A 429 7.31 -25.01 -16.80
CA PHE A 429 8.59 -25.26 -17.46
C PHE A 429 8.47 -26.11 -18.74
N GLY A 430 7.26 -26.55 -19.10
CA GLY A 430 6.97 -27.28 -20.33
C GLY A 430 7.92 -28.46 -20.55
N SER A 431 8.65 -28.44 -21.68
CA SER A 431 9.63 -29.45 -22.11
C SER A 431 11.05 -29.24 -21.55
N ARG A 432 11.30 -28.18 -20.76
CA ARG A 432 12.63 -27.87 -20.20
C ARG A 432 12.96 -28.81 -19.04
N ARG A 433 13.42 -30.02 -19.37
CA ARG A 433 13.67 -31.12 -18.42
C ARG A 433 14.50 -30.72 -17.20
N ILE A 434 15.60 -29.97 -17.40
CA ILE A 434 16.49 -29.56 -16.29
C ILE A 434 15.81 -28.55 -15.37
N ALA A 435 15.11 -27.56 -15.91
CA ALA A 435 14.38 -26.57 -15.11
C ALA A 435 13.24 -27.21 -14.32
N ARG A 436 12.53 -28.16 -14.95
CA ARG A 436 11.47 -28.94 -14.31
C ARG A 436 12.01 -29.86 -13.21
N LEU A 437 13.17 -30.47 -13.41
CA LEU A 437 13.86 -31.30 -12.41
C LEU A 437 14.31 -30.46 -11.20
N ILE A 438 14.92 -29.30 -11.43
CA ILE A 438 15.36 -28.39 -10.35
C ILE A 438 14.16 -27.85 -9.56
N CYS A 439 13.07 -27.51 -10.25
CA CYS A 439 11.81 -27.11 -9.60
C CYS A 439 11.24 -28.24 -8.74
N ASN A 440 11.16 -29.46 -9.28
CA ASN A 440 10.68 -30.63 -8.53
C ASN A 440 11.55 -30.93 -7.31
N LEU A 441 12.88 -30.86 -7.42
CA LEU A 441 13.80 -31.11 -6.31
C LEU A 441 13.70 -30.05 -5.20
N ARG A 442 13.55 -28.77 -5.59
CA ARG A 442 13.37 -27.67 -4.62
C ARG A 442 12.03 -27.73 -3.89
N ASN A 443 10.99 -28.21 -4.57
CA ASN A 443 9.64 -28.32 -4.00
C ASN A 443 9.42 -29.64 -3.24
N PHE A 444 10.35 -30.60 -3.32
CA PHE A 444 10.21 -31.94 -2.74
C PHE A 444 10.04 -31.91 -1.21
N GLY A 445 10.78 -31.04 -0.51
CA GLY A 445 10.67 -30.89 0.95
C GLY A 445 9.44 -30.13 1.42
N ALA A 446 8.92 -29.20 0.62
CA ALA A 446 7.75 -28.38 0.96
C ALA A 446 6.41 -29.11 0.70
N CYS A 447 6.37 -30.06 -0.24
CA CYS A 447 5.15 -30.81 -0.58
C CYS A 447 4.99 -32.12 0.23
N LEU A 448 6.02 -32.62 0.94
CA LEU A 448 5.94 -33.82 1.79
C LEU A 448 5.42 -33.54 3.22
N GLY A 449 5.25 -32.27 3.58
CA GLY A 449 4.78 -31.83 4.90
C GLY A 449 3.28 -31.50 4.99
N ARG A 450 2.45 -32.06 4.11
CA ARG A 450 0.98 -31.93 4.18
C ARG A 450 0.31 -33.27 4.41
#